data_AF-A0A7D8UDE9-F1
#
_entry.id   AF-A0A7D8UDE9-F1
#
_cell.length_a   1.000
_cell.length_b   1.000
_cell.length_c   1.000
_cell.angle_alpha   90.00
_cell.angle_beta   90.00
_cell.angle_gamma   90.00
#
_symmetry.space_group_name_H-M   'P 1'
#
loop_
_entity.id
_entity.type
_entity.pdbx_description
1 polymer ?
#
loop_
_entity_poly.entity_id
_entity_poly.type
_entity_poly.pdbx_seq_one_letter_code
_entity_poly.pdbx_strand_id
1 'polypeptide(L)'
;MPFPSSDHRSNRFLSLIRSPWHSPDATGSFGCGTFGRGSVVWGIVGVVLLALTPACDSPTPIRQYSIRTDVPSALAGDDRMLGLIAPQAQEAWFFKVTGPSDAIRFAEPAIREFLTSIRFQDGTPQFDEIPSGWSFGTERPMRFKTLLIDTPSRELELAISQLPRSGDWDEQISMNVNRWRGQMGMSDSDDRWAGAEPFELADASLAGEPAAWVDLTGKLGPGPTAMSSPPPMGSTPPRPPFAGPNGFPAPPPSDIAAGGSPSPAVPKADMPPAGSPAGDDSSRGLKYDVPPEWRAGKMSMMRMAAFELGPADRSAELTIIQAGGDLRGNVDRWIGQLLGSAPEAETVDEAMEAAVGLTVGDRDAQRFYLHGSDPEDADAQAIDATIVPLENGMSLFVKATGPAETLREERERIGQFLNSLRIPE
;
A
#
# COMPACT_ATOMS: atom_id res chain seq x y z
N MET A 1 49.29 41.64 -6.54
CA MET A 1 48.72 42.85 -7.18
C MET A 1 47.20 42.77 -7.10
N PRO A 2 46.50 43.91 -6.97
CA PRO A 2 45.29 44.05 -6.16
C PRO A 2 43.98 44.23 -6.97
N PHE A 3 42.85 44.16 -6.23
CA PHE A 3 41.46 44.68 -6.42
C PHE A 3 41.24 45.77 -7.49
N PRO A 4 40.03 45.93 -8.08
CA PRO A 4 38.81 46.45 -7.40
C PRO A 4 37.47 45.92 -8.03
N SER A 5 36.23 46.31 -7.72
CA SER A 5 35.55 47.26 -6.83
C SER A 5 34.05 46.90 -6.82
N SER A 6 33.40 47.30 -5.75
CA SER A 6 31.96 47.43 -5.52
C SER A 6 31.23 48.46 -6.41
N ASP A 7 29.90 48.31 -6.43
CA ASP A 7 28.86 49.36 -6.33
C ASP A 7 28.22 49.91 -7.63
N HIS A 8 26.91 49.68 -7.81
CA HIS A 8 26.03 50.64 -8.48
C HIS A 8 24.54 50.48 -8.10
N ARG A 9 24.12 51.37 -7.20
CA ARG A 9 22.92 52.24 -7.21
C ARG A 9 21.83 52.01 -8.27
N SER A 10 20.60 51.89 -7.76
CA SER A 10 19.45 52.77 -8.00
C SER A 10 19.03 53.10 -9.44
N ASN A 11 17.83 52.66 -9.81
CA ASN A 11 16.97 53.47 -10.67
C ASN A 11 15.49 53.34 -10.28
N ARG A 12 14.92 54.45 -9.80
CA ARG A 12 13.48 54.72 -9.72
C ARG A 12 13.07 55.46 -10.99
N PHE A 13 11.99 55.04 -11.66
CA PHE A 13 11.05 55.88 -12.44
C PHE A 13 9.74 55.08 -12.49
N LEU A 14 8.68 55.49 -11.76
CA LEU A 14 7.48 56.20 -12.27
C LEU A 14 6.71 55.40 -13.34
N SER A 15 5.39 55.25 -13.39
CA SER A 15 4.21 55.68 -12.62
C SER A 15 2.97 55.25 -13.44
N LEU A 16 1.81 55.11 -12.80
CA LEU A 16 0.43 55.04 -13.35
C LEU A 16 0.08 53.71 -14.06
N ILE A 17 -1.06 53.04 -13.77
CA ILE A 17 -2.44 53.54 -13.84
C ILE A 17 -3.31 52.88 -12.75
N ARG A 18 -4.04 53.73 -12.00
CA ARG A 18 -5.22 53.40 -11.17
C ARG A 18 -6.43 53.15 -12.08
N SER A 19 -7.31 52.20 -11.74
CA SER A 19 -8.66 52.49 -11.22
C SER A 19 -9.47 51.21 -10.94
N PRO A 20 -10.35 51.24 -9.92
CA PRO A 20 -11.19 50.12 -9.49
C PRO A 20 -12.61 50.20 -10.12
N TRP A 21 -13.27 49.05 -10.21
CA TRP A 21 -14.69 48.96 -10.58
C TRP A 21 -15.57 48.88 -9.33
N HIS A 22 -16.58 49.75 -9.27
CA HIS A 22 -17.65 49.77 -8.29
C HIS A 22 -18.98 50.02 -9.03
N SER A 23 -19.96 49.12 -8.83
CA SER A 23 -21.42 49.35 -8.74
C SER A 23 -22.18 49.87 -10.00
N PRO A 24 -23.52 49.65 -10.15
CA PRO A 24 -24.52 49.84 -9.08
C PRO A 24 -25.77 48.94 -9.01
N ASP A 25 -26.40 49.05 -7.83
CA ASP A 25 -27.78 48.72 -7.48
C ASP A 25 -28.83 49.38 -8.39
N ALA A 26 -29.97 48.68 -8.56
CA ALA A 26 -31.20 49.24 -9.10
C ALA A 26 -32.34 49.08 -8.07
N THR A 27 -32.63 50.17 -7.37
CA THR A 27 -33.88 50.41 -6.64
C THR A 27 -34.96 50.93 -7.61
N GLY A 28 -36.17 50.38 -7.53
CA GLY A 28 -37.37 50.92 -8.19
C GLY A 28 -38.59 50.74 -7.30
N SER A 29 -39.26 51.85 -6.96
CA SER A 29 -40.41 51.94 -6.06
C SER A 29 -41.69 52.39 -6.80
N PHE A 30 -42.82 52.13 -6.15
CA PHE A 30 -44.17 52.72 -6.29
C PHE A 30 -45.16 52.17 -7.32
N GLY A 31 -46.32 51.76 -6.79
CA GLY A 31 -47.58 51.54 -7.52
C GLY A 31 -48.72 51.15 -6.56
N CYS A 32 -49.35 52.14 -5.93
CA CYS A 32 -50.54 52.01 -5.08
C CYS A 32 -51.81 51.86 -5.95
N GLY A 33 -52.73 50.97 -5.54
CA GLY A 33 -54.05 50.82 -6.17
C GLY A 33 -55.04 50.08 -5.27
N THR A 34 -55.95 50.83 -4.66
CA THR A 34 -57.08 50.37 -3.82
C THR A 34 -58.37 50.25 -4.62
N PHE A 35 -59.11 49.13 -4.50
CA PHE A 35 -60.56 48.94 -4.71
C PHE A 35 -60.87 47.49 -4.25
N GLY A 36 -61.89 47.10 -3.51
CA GLY A 36 -63.10 47.71 -2.96
C GLY A 36 -63.78 46.68 -2.02
N ARG A 37 -64.70 47.19 -1.20
CA ARG A 37 -65.39 46.55 -0.06
C ARG A 37 -66.31 45.37 -0.42
N GLY A 38 -66.53 44.48 0.55
CA GLY A 38 -67.70 43.59 0.60
C GLY A 38 -67.71 42.66 1.82
N SER A 39 -68.30 43.13 2.93
CA SER A 39 -68.52 42.36 4.16
C SER A 39 -69.70 41.39 4.04
N VAL A 40 -69.58 40.17 4.56
CA VAL A 40 -70.70 39.44 5.20
C VAL A 40 -70.16 38.68 6.42
N VAL A 41 -70.70 39.02 7.58
CA VAL A 41 -70.57 38.32 8.86
C VAL A 41 -71.70 37.31 8.97
N TRP A 42 -71.39 36.07 9.33
CA TRP A 42 -72.28 35.18 10.08
C TRP A 42 -71.43 34.44 11.11
N GLY A 43 -71.88 34.49 12.37
CA GLY A 43 -71.15 33.98 13.50
C GLY A 43 -71.62 32.62 13.99
N ILE A 44 -70.84 32.17 14.98
CA ILE A 44 -71.24 31.45 16.19
C ILE A 44 -71.17 29.90 16.16
N VAL A 45 -70.27 29.43 17.05
CA VAL A 45 -70.25 28.20 17.86
C VAL A 45 -69.67 26.93 17.23
N GLY A 46 -68.56 26.47 17.85
CA GLY A 46 -68.52 25.10 18.36
C GLY A 46 -67.26 24.31 18.02
N VAL A 47 -66.56 23.91 19.08
CA VAL A 47 -65.60 22.78 19.15
C VAL A 47 -64.14 23.11 18.80
N VAL A 48 -63.40 23.52 19.84
CA VAL A 48 -61.95 23.31 19.90
C VAL A 48 -61.72 21.82 20.12
N LEU A 49 -61.50 21.09 19.02
CA LEU A 49 -61.02 19.72 19.03
C LEU A 49 -59.49 19.78 18.98
N LEU A 50 -58.85 19.46 20.11
CA LEU A 50 -57.39 19.34 20.22
C LEU A 50 -56.94 18.17 19.34
N ALA A 51 -56.57 18.46 18.08
CA ALA A 51 -56.00 17.47 17.18
C ALA A 51 -54.54 17.24 17.55
N LEU A 52 -54.28 16.19 18.34
CA LEU A 52 -52.97 15.56 18.44
C LEU A 52 -52.67 14.88 17.09
N THR A 53 -51.98 15.57 16.20
CA THR A 53 -51.40 14.93 15.01
C THR A 53 -50.21 14.09 15.47
N PRO A 54 -50.17 12.77 15.22
CA PRO A 54 -48.93 12.02 15.32
C PRO A 54 -48.00 12.54 14.23
N ALA A 55 -46.94 13.26 14.64
CA ALA A 55 -45.80 13.51 13.78
C ALA A 55 -45.07 12.17 13.56
N CYS A 56 -45.56 11.38 12.60
CA CYS A 56 -44.80 10.29 12.03
C CYS A 56 -43.72 10.90 11.15
N ASP A 57 -42.57 11.19 11.74
CA ASP A 57 -41.34 11.46 11.00
C ASP A 57 -40.93 10.14 10.35
N SER A 58 -41.14 10.03 9.05
CA SER A 58 -40.70 8.85 8.30
C SER A 58 -39.17 8.95 8.19
N PRO A 59 -38.38 8.00 8.73
CA PRO A 59 -36.94 8.05 8.57
C PRO A 59 -36.63 8.07 7.07
N THR A 60 -35.80 9.04 6.67
CA THR A 60 -35.28 9.14 5.32
C THR A 60 -34.73 7.78 4.89
N PRO A 61 -35.15 7.23 3.73
CA PRO A 61 -34.70 5.91 3.33
C PRO A 61 -33.19 5.94 3.14
N ILE A 62 -32.50 5.04 3.85
CA ILE A 62 -31.07 4.79 3.71
C ILE A 62 -30.81 4.49 2.23
N ARG A 63 -30.14 5.41 1.54
CA ARG A 63 -29.61 5.13 0.20
C ARG A 63 -28.46 4.15 0.39
N GLN A 64 -28.71 2.87 0.13
CA GLN A 64 -27.64 1.89 -0.03
C GLN A 64 -26.82 2.28 -1.25
N TYR A 65 -25.65 2.87 -1.01
CA TYR A 65 -24.63 3.01 -2.04
C TYR A 65 -23.79 1.73 -2.00
N SER A 66 -23.99 0.83 -2.97
CA SER A 66 -22.98 -0.17 -3.27
C SER A 66 -21.83 0.55 -3.94
N ILE A 67 -20.76 0.85 -3.21
CA ILE A 67 -19.50 1.24 -3.83
C ILE A 67 -19.04 0.02 -4.61
N ARG A 68 -18.99 0.11 -5.93
CA ARG A 68 -18.32 -0.92 -6.73
C ARG A 68 -16.85 -0.88 -6.36
N THR A 69 -16.30 -2.01 -5.93
CA THR A 69 -14.85 -2.20 -5.71
C THR A 69 -14.05 -2.22 -7.00
N ASP A 70 -14.73 -2.15 -8.14
CA ASP A 70 -14.10 -2.09 -9.45
C ASP A 70 -13.61 -0.65 -9.65
N VAL A 71 -12.29 -0.46 -9.58
CA VAL A 71 -11.65 0.79 -10.01
C VAL A 71 -12.19 1.09 -11.42
N PRO A 72 -12.78 2.27 -11.66
CA PRO A 72 -13.30 2.62 -12.98
C PRO A 72 -12.23 2.34 -14.03
N SER A 73 -12.56 1.67 -15.12
CA SER A 73 -11.59 1.31 -16.18
C SER A 73 -10.87 2.52 -16.81
N ALA A 74 -11.36 3.74 -16.54
CA ALA A 74 -10.72 5.00 -16.90
C ALA A 74 -9.58 5.43 -15.95
N LEU A 75 -9.48 4.83 -14.75
CA LEU A 75 -8.40 4.97 -13.76
C LEU A 75 -7.50 3.73 -13.67
N ALA A 76 -7.85 2.64 -14.36
CA ALA A 76 -7.01 1.47 -14.51
C ALA A 76 -5.89 1.78 -15.52
N GLY A 77 -4.79 2.37 -15.03
CA GLY A 77 -3.54 2.36 -15.77
C GLY A 77 -3.09 0.92 -16.03
N ASP A 78 -2.35 0.70 -17.12
CA ASP A 78 -1.73 -0.59 -17.36
C ASP A 78 -0.76 -0.95 -16.23
N ASP A 79 -0.54 -2.25 -16.01
CA ASP A 79 0.54 -2.73 -15.16
C ASP A 79 1.84 -2.79 -15.97
N ARG A 80 2.96 -2.67 -15.26
CA ARG A 80 4.29 -2.85 -15.82
C ARG A 80 5.07 -3.87 -15.01
N MET A 81 5.82 -4.71 -15.70
CA MET A 81 6.73 -5.70 -15.13
C MET A 81 8.13 -5.39 -15.61
N LEU A 82 9.04 -5.17 -14.66
CA LEU A 82 10.46 -5.18 -14.93
C LEU A 82 11.05 -6.50 -14.45
N GLY A 83 12.00 -7.02 -15.20
CA GLY A 83 12.75 -8.19 -14.79
C GLY A 83 14.18 -8.19 -15.29
N LEU A 84 15.03 -8.90 -14.54
CA LEU A 84 16.39 -9.23 -14.94
C LEU A 84 16.56 -10.75 -14.82
N ILE A 85 17.09 -11.36 -15.87
CA ILE A 85 17.50 -12.76 -15.89
C ILE A 85 19.03 -12.79 -16.04
N ALA A 86 19.73 -13.13 -14.95
CA ALA A 86 21.19 -13.12 -14.89
C ALA A 86 21.76 -14.55 -14.86
N PRO A 87 22.70 -14.90 -15.76
CA PRO A 87 23.28 -16.23 -15.78
C PRO A 87 24.35 -16.41 -14.70
N GLN A 88 24.35 -17.57 -14.07
CA GLN A 88 25.45 -18.13 -13.28
C GLN A 88 25.88 -19.49 -13.85
N ALA A 89 26.90 -20.11 -13.25
CA ALA A 89 27.49 -21.35 -13.79
C ALA A 89 26.49 -22.52 -13.85
N GLN A 90 25.67 -22.70 -12.81
CA GLN A 90 24.72 -23.83 -12.71
C GLN A 90 23.24 -23.40 -12.66
N GLU A 91 23.01 -22.09 -12.58
CA GLU A 91 21.72 -21.51 -12.19
C GLU A 91 21.51 -20.15 -12.86
N ALA A 92 20.25 -19.73 -12.90
CA ALA A 92 19.83 -18.44 -13.39
C ALA A 92 19.14 -17.69 -12.25
N TRP A 93 19.51 -16.42 -12.10
CA TRP A 93 18.93 -15.52 -11.13
C TRP A 93 17.87 -14.66 -11.77
N PHE A 94 16.72 -14.56 -11.11
CA PHE A 94 15.57 -13.80 -11.55
C PHE A 94 15.27 -12.71 -10.54
N PHE A 95 15.35 -11.46 -11.00
CA PHE A 95 14.90 -10.29 -10.27
C PHE A 95 13.64 -9.82 -10.97
N LYS A 96 12.51 -9.74 -10.27
CA LYS A 96 11.23 -9.40 -10.89
C LYS A 96 10.41 -8.49 -10.00
N VAL A 97 9.92 -7.40 -10.57
CA VAL A 97 8.97 -6.49 -9.93
C VAL A 97 7.79 -6.28 -10.85
N THR A 98 6.59 -6.15 -10.29
CA THR A 98 5.36 -5.94 -11.06
C THR A 98 4.42 -5.06 -10.27
N GLY A 99 3.79 -4.11 -10.94
CA GLY A 99 2.78 -3.24 -10.34
C GLY A 99 2.28 -2.19 -11.32
N PRO A 100 1.50 -1.21 -10.83
CA PRO A 100 1.03 -0.08 -11.61
C PRO A 100 2.16 0.62 -12.35
N SER A 101 1.91 0.98 -13.62
CA SER A 101 2.93 1.56 -14.50
C SER A 101 3.57 2.84 -13.96
N ASP A 102 2.83 3.66 -13.24
CA ASP A 102 3.32 4.89 -12.60
C ASP A 102 4.32 4.59 -11.47
N ALA A 103 3.99 3.63 -10.59
CA ALA A 103 4.88 3.19 -9.51
C ALA A 103 6.18 2.60 -10.08
N ILE A 104 6.06 1.75 -11.10
CA ILE A 104 7.22 1.13 -11.75
C ILE A 104 8.07 2.18 -12.46
N ARG A 105 7.45 3.14 -13.17
CA ARG A 105 8.17 4.24 -13.83
C ARG A 105 8.93 5.11 -12.83
N PHE A 106 8.36 5.36 -11.66
CA PHE A 106 9.06 6.08 -10.59
C PHE A 106 10.28 5.30 -10.08
N ALA A 107 10.12 4.00 -9.83
CA ALA A 107 11.16 3.16 -9.24
C ALA A 107 12.24 2.68 -10.24
N GLU A 108 11.95 2.65 -11.53
CA GLU A 108 12.80 2.06 -12.56
C GLU A 108 14.25 2.56 -12.56
N PRO A 109 14.55 3.88 -12.51
CA PRO A 109 15.94 4.34 -12.55
C PRO A 109 16.77 3.76 -11.40
N ALA A 110 16.21 3.75 -10.17
CA ALA A 110 16.85 3.19 -8.99
C ALA A 110 16.99 1.67 -9.08
N ILE A 111 15.98 0.97 -9.60
CA ILE A 111 16.04 -0.48 -9.83
C ILE A 111 17.15 -0.82 -10.83
N ARG A 112 17.22 -0.09 -11.93
CA ARG A 112 18.22 -0.33 -12.98
C ARG A 112 19.63 -0.07 -12.47
N GLU A 113 19.84 1.01 -11.71
CA GLU A 113 21.11 1.33 -11.08
C GLU A 113 21.54 0.24 -10.08
N PHE A 114 20.64 -0.17 -9.19
CA PHE A 114 20.87 -1.25 -8.23
C PHE A 114 21.23 -2.58 -8.90
N LEU A 115 20.48 -2.97 -9.93
CA LEU A 115 20.74 -4.22 -10.65
C LEU A 115 22.03 -4.14 -11.47
N THR A 116 22.46 -2.95 -11.89
CA THR A 116 23.78 -2.76 -12.52
C THR A 116 24.90 -2.97 -11.51
N SER A 117 24.73 -2.51 -10.26
CA SER A 117 25.77 -2.56 -9.22
C SER A 117 25.89 -3.92 -8.52
N ILE A 118 24.94 -4.84 -8.71
CA ILE A 118 24.92 -6.12 -8.02
C ILE A 118 26.22 -6.92 -8.24
N ARG A 119 26.68 -7.56 -7.17
CA ARG A 119 27.91 -8.37 -7.14
C ARG A 119 27.56 -9.81 -6.80
N PHE A 120 28.31 -10.75 -7.37
CA PHE A 120 28.14 -12.16 -7.06
C PHE A 120 29.35 -12.67 -6.29
N GLN A 121 29.10 -13.36 -5.18
CA GLN A 121 30.11 -14.10 -4.44
C GLN A 121 29.69 -15.57 -4.42
N ASP A 122 30.56 -16.45 -4.90
CA ASP A 122 30.31 -17.89 -5.01
C ASP A 122 28.99 -18.23 -5.72
N GLY A 123 28.65 -17.49 -6.78
CA GLY A 123 27.42 -17.65 -7.55
C GLY A 123 26.16 -17.02 -6.93
N THR A 124 26.27 -16.43 -5.74
CA THR A 124 25.15 -15.82 -5.01
C THR A 124 25.22 -14.29 -5.04
N PRO A 125 24.13 -13.57 -5.36
CA PRO A 125 24.09 -12.12 -5.35
C PRO A 125 24.18 -11.58 -3.92
N GLN A 126 24.99 -10.56 -3.76
CA GLN A 126 25.21 -9.88 -2.48
C GLN A 126 24.31 -8.65 -2.37
N PHE A 127 23.87 -8.38 -1.13
CA PHE A 127 22.91 -7.32 -0.80
C PHE A 127 23.40 -6.45 0.37
N ASP A 128 24.73 -6.30 0.48
CA ASP A 128 25.36 -5.50 1.53
C ASP A 128 24.96 -4.02 1.43
N GLU A 129 24.73 -3.56 0.20
CA GLU A 129 24.26 -2.22 -0.11
C GLU A 129 22.95 -2.34 -0.90
N ILE A 130 21.85 -1.91 -0.30
CA ILE A 130 20.57 -1.72 -0.99
C ILE A 130 20.28 -0.22 -1.11
N PRO A 131 19.53 0.23 -2.13
CA PRO A 131 19.22 1.64 -2.29
C PRO A 131 18.53 2.21 -1.04
N SER A 132 18.80 3.50 -0.77
CA SER A 132 18.14 4.20 0.33
C SER A 132 16.62 4.14 0.19
N GLY A 133 15.93 3.90 1.30
CA GLY A 133 14.48 3.77 1.34
C GLY A 133 13.95 2.39 0.94
N TRP A 134 14.81 1.44 0.58
CA TRP A 134 14.41 0.05 0.36
C TRP A 134 14.56 -0.76 1.65
N SER A 135 13.81 -1.85 1.77
CA SER A 135 13.93 -2.76 2.91
C SER A 135 13.77 -4.21 2.49
N PHE A 136 14.14 -5.15 3.37
CA PHE A 136 13.88 -6.56 3.13
C PHE A 136 12.44 -6.92 3.51
N GLY A 137 11.74 -7.56 2.57
CA GLY A 137 10.44 -8.15 2.83
C GLY A 137 10.56 -9.46 3.61
N THR A 138 9.43 -9.95 4.11
CA THR A 138 9.35 -11.25 4.78
C THR A 138 9.76 -12.38 3.83
N GLU A 139 10.35 -13.44 4.38
CA GLU A 139 10.67 -14.64 3.63
C GLU A 139 9.43 -15.22 2.94
N ARG A 140 9.61 -15.66 1.70
CA ARG A 140 8.57 -16.27 0.88
C ARG A 140 9.08 -17.62 0.40
N PRO A 141 8.24 -18.66 0.36
CA PRO A 141 8.60 -19.91 -0.28
C PRO A 141 9.11 -19.65 -1.71
N MET A 142 10.24 -20.28 -2.05
CA MET A 142 10.86 -20.22 -3.39
C MET A 142 11.35 -18.84 -3.83
N ARG A 143 11.49 -17.88 -2.92
CA ARG A 143 12.28 -16.66 -3.14
C ARG A 143 13.54 -16.74 -2.31
N PHE A 144 14.66 -16.37 -2.91
CA PHE A 144 15.91 -16.21 -2.18
C PHE A 144 15.82 -14.99 -1.26
N LYS A 145 15.35 -13.85 -1.80
CA LYS A 145 15.10 -12.61 -1.08
C LYS A 145 13.92 -11.86 -1.69
N THR A 146 13.33 -10.95 -0.91
CA THR A 146 12.38 -9.95 -1.39
C THR A 146 12.86 -8.59 -0.92
N LEU A 147 12.96 -7.63 -1.83
CA LEU A 147 13.18 -6.22 -1.51
C LEU A 147 11.88 -5.45 -1.68
N LEU A 148 11.57 -4.60 -0.73
CA LEU A 148 10.42 -3.71 -0.73
C LEU A 148 10.88 -2.33 -1.18
N ILE A 149 10.18 -1.78 -2.15
CA ILE A 149 10.48 -0.51 -2.79
C ILE A 149 9.31 0.42 -2.55
N ASP A 150 9.51 1.41 -1.68
CA ASP A 150 8.52 2.44 -1.44
C ASP A 150 8.42 3.38 -2.66
N THR A 151 7.21 3.53 -3.20
CA THR A 151 6.91 4.56 -4.22
C THR A 151 5.79 5.47 -3.72
N PRO A 152 5.62 6.67 -4.29
CA PRO A 152 4.58 7.61 -3.86
C PRO A 152 3.16 7.02 -3.93
N SER A 153 2.88 6.16 -4.90
CA SER A 153 1.54 5.59 -5.07
C SER A 153 1.35 4.26 -4.33
N ARG A 154 2.41 3.47 -4.12
CA ARG A 154 2.38 2.21 -3.36
C ARG A 154 3.76 1.58 -3.19
N GLU A 155 3.85 0.61 -2.30
CA GLU A 155 5.01 -0.27 -2.25
C GLU A 155 5.00 -1.30 -3.40
N LEU A 156 6.20 -1.60 -3.91
CA LEU A 156 6.48 -2.65 -4.88
C LEU A 156 7.35 -3.74 -4.25
N GLU A 157 7.14 -5.00 -4.65
CA GLU A 157 8.00 -6.12 -4.26
C GLU A 157 8.95 -6.48 -5.42
N LEU A 158 10.25 -6.29 -5.24
CA LEU A 158 11.29 -6.89 -6.08
C LEU A 158 11.60 -8.29 -5.55
N ALA A 159 11.03 -9.30 -6.21
CA ALA A 159 11.24 -10.70 -5.90
C ALA A 159 12.55 -11.20 -6.53
N ILE A 160 13.40 -11.80 -5.70
CA ILE A 160 14.66 -12.42 -6.13
C ILE A 160 14.53 -13.93 -5.96
N SER A 161 14.74 -14.67 -7.03
CA SER A 161 14.64 -16.13 -7.03
C SER A 161 15.72 -16.74 -7.93
N GLN A 162 15.92 -18.05 -7.77
CA GLN A 162 16.94 -18.80 -8.46
C GLN A 162 16.32 -20.09 -8.97
N LEU A 163 16.65 -20.45 -10.21
CA LEU A 163 16.29 -21.74 -10.79
C LEU A 163 17.53 -22.37 -11.47
N PRO A 164 17.60 -23.71 -11.56
CA PRO A 164 18.67 -24.37 -12.30
C PRO A 164 18.73 -23.91 -13.76
N ARG A 165 19.93 -23.85 -14.32
CA ARG A 165 20.10 -23.69 -15.77
C ARG A 165 19.71 -24.99 -16.46
N SER A 166 19.07 -24.84 -17.61
CA SER A 166 18.64 -25.98 -18.40
C SER A 166 18.69 -25.61 -19.88
N GLY A 167 19.34 -26.45 -20.68
CA GLY A 167 19.40 -26.26 -22.12
C GLY A 167 20.22 -25.04 -22.55
N ASP A 168 19.88 -24.53 -23.73
CA ASP A 168 20.47 -23.34 -24.32
C ASP A 168 20.04 -22.06 -23.60
N TRP A 169 20.94 -21.07 -23.51
CA TRP A 169 20.68 -19.83 -22.76
C TRP A 169 19.62 -18.95 -23.44
N ASP A 170 19.68 -18.81 -24.76
CA ASP A 170 18.74 -17.98 -25.52
C ASP A 170 17.34 -18.60 -25.50
N GLU A 171 17.25 -19.93 -25.57
CA GLU A 171 15.99 -20.67 -25.42
C GLU A 171 15.42 -20.51 -23.99
N GLN A 172 16.28 -20.66 -22.96
CA GLN A 172 15.85 -20.49 -21.57
C GLN A 172 15.31 -19.08 -21.31
N ILE A 173 15.97 -18.03 -21.81
CA ILE A 173 15.44 -16.66 -21.68
C ILE A 173 14.09 -16.53 -22.38
N SER A 174 14.00 -16.93 -23.64
CA SER A 174 12.77 -16.81 -24.45
C SER A 174 11.57 -17.49 -23.77
N MET A 175 11.75 -18.71 -23.26
CA MET A 175 10.71 -19.43 -22.53
C MET A 175 10.27 -18.71 -21.25
N ASN A 176 11.22 -18.14 -20.49
CA ASN A 176 10.92 -17.43 -19.25
C ASN A 176 10.20 -16.10 -19.51
N VAL A 177 10.63 -15.35 -20.53
CA VAL A 177 10.04 -14.07 -20.91
C VAL A 177 8.64 -14.26 -21.51
N ASN A 178 8.43 -15.25 -22.37
CA ASN A 178 7.09 -15.59 -22.88
C ASN A 178 6.12 -15.98 -21.77
N ARG A 179 6.57 -16.74 -20.76
CA ARG A 179 5.76 -17.00 -19.57
C ARG A 179 5.37 -15.72 -18.83
N TRP A 180 6.27 -14.73 -18.74
CA TRP A 180 5.97 -13.43 -18.12
C TRP A 180 5.05 -12.56 -18.99
N ARG A 181 5.22 -12.58 -20.31
CA ARG A 181 4.29 -11.96 -21.28
C ARG A 181 2.86 -12.48 -21.09
N GLY A 182 2.70 -13.79 -20.93
CA GLY A 182 1.40 -14.40 -20.61
C GLY A 182 0.79 -13.89 -19.29
N GLN A 183 1.60 -13.62 -18.25
CA GLN A 183 1.12 -13.00 -16.99
C GLN A 183 0.60 -11.58 -17.23
N MET A 184 1.20 -10.85 -18.17
CA MET A 184 0.84 -9.50 -18.57
C MET A 184 -0.26 -9.45 -19.65
N GLY A 185 -0.88 -10.60 -19.96
CA GLY A 185 -1.94 -10.69 -20.97
C GLY A 185 -1.46 -10.52 -22.42
N MET A 186 -0.17 -10.73 -22.66
CA MET A 186 0.46 -10.61 -23.98
C MET A 186 0.63 -11.99 -24.61
N SER A 187 0.58 -12.05 -25.95
CA SER A 187 0.94 -13.26 -26.69
C SER A 187 2.44 -13.52 -26.62
N ASP A 188 2.84 -14.78 -26.78
CA ASP A 188 4.23 -15.17 -26.98
C ASP A 188 4.85 -14.41 -28.17
N SER A 189 6.15 -14.12 -28.08
CA SER A 189 6.97 -13.57 -29.16
C SER A 189 8.07 -14.56 -29.55
N ASP A 190 8.31 -14.63 -30.86
CA ASP A 190 9.42 -15.37 -31.48
C ASP A 190 10.67 -14.49 -31.68
N ASP A 191 10.60 -13.20 -31.30
CA ASP A 191 11.77 -12.33 -31.29
C ASP A 191 12.85 -12.91 -30.37
N ARG A 192 14.12 -12.55 -30.62
CA ARG A 192 15.20 -12.94 -29.73
C ARG A 192 14.84 -12.57 -28.30
N TRP A 193 14.88 -13.57 -27.41
CA TRP A 193 14.53 -13.43 -26.00
C TRP A 193 13.13 -12.89 -25.73
N ALA A 194 12.20 -13.11 -26.68
CA ALA A 194 10.84 -12.60 -26.66
C ALA A 194 10.72 -11.08 -26.41
N GLY A 195 11.71 -10.32 -26.89
CA GLY A 195 11.77 -8.87 -26.78
C GLY A 195 12.56 -8.34 -25.57
N ALA A 196 13.22 -9.20 -24.80
CA ALA A 196 14.17 -8.77 -23.78
C ALA A 196 15.47 -8.25 -24.41
N GLU A 197 16.11 -7.30 -23.74
CA GLU A 197 17.34 -6.67 -24.21
C GLU A 197 18.57 -7.18 -23.45
N PRO A 198 19.76 -7.22 -24.06
CA PRO A 198 21.02 -7.44 -23.33
C PRO A 198 21.20 -6.43 -22.20
N PHE A 199 21.63 -6.93 -21.05
CA PHE A 199 21.93 -6.14 -19.86
C PHE A 199 23.31 -6.48 -19.34
N GLU A 200 24.12 -5.44 -19.15
CA GLU A 200 25.48 -5.54 -18.64
C GLU A 200 25.47 -5.33 -17.13
N LEU A 201 25.96 -6.33 -16.39
CA LEU A 201 26.19 -6.23 -14.95
C LEU A 201 27.60 -5.68 -14.72
N ALA A 202 27.79 -4.88 -13.67
CA ALA A 202 29.11 -4.36 -13.36
C ALA A 202 30.07 -5.45 -12.85
N ASP A 203 29.53 -6.57 -12.34
CA ASP A 203 30.26 -7.83 -12.26
C ASP A 203 30.03 -8.56 -13.58
N ALA A 204 31.10 -8.79 -14.36
CA ALA A 204 30.96 -9.44 -15.66
C ALA A 204 30.15 -10.72 -15.49
N SER A 205 29.19 -10.97 -16.38
CA SER A 205 28.36 -12.17 -16.28
C SER A 205 29.26 -13.40 -16.16
N LEU A 206 29.14 -14.11 -15.04
CA LEU A 206 30.14 -15.09 -14.62
C LEU A 206 30.23 -16.32 -15.56
N ALA A 207 29.35 -16.39 -16.58
CA ALA A 207 29.31 -17.43 -17.60
C ALA A 207 29.66 -16.95 -19.02
N GLY A 208 30.06 -15.69 -19.23
CA GLY A 208 30.37 -15.14 -20.56
C GLY A 208 29.14 -14.87 -21.46
N GLU A 209 27.94 -15.04 -20.91
CA GLU A 209 26.65 -14.81 -21.57
C GLU A 209 26.00 -13.54 -21.00
N PRO A 210 25.43 -12.64 -21.81
CA PRO A 210 24.79 -11.44 -21.29
C PRO A 210 23.54 -11.76 -20.44
N ALA A 211 23.27 -10.91 -19.44
CA ALA A 211 21.98 -10.94 -18.75
C ALA A 211 20.88 -10.36 -19.66
N ALA A 212 19.63 -10.67 -19.36
CA ALA A 212 18.48 -10.17 -20.12
C ALA A 212 17.63 -9.22 -19.27
N TRP A 213 17.48 -7.98 -19.72
CA TRP A 213 16.56 -6.98 -19.19
C TRP A 213 15.20 -7.12 -19.85
N VAL A 214 14.16 -7.21 -19.03
CA VAL A 214 12.78 -7.42 -19.45
C VAL A 214 11.95 -6.22 -19.01
N ASP A 215 11.23 -5.62 -19.93
CA ASP A 215 10.29 -4.53 -19.66
C ASP A 215 8.99 -4.78 -20.43
N LEU A 216 7.94 -5.12 -19.69
CA LEU A 216 6.65 -5.49 -20.26
C LEU A 216 5.57 -4.57 -19.67
N THR A 217 4.79 -3.95 -20.55
CA THR A 217 3.58 -3.21 -20.17
C THR A 217 2.36 -3.97 -20.69
N GLY A 218 1.39 -4.19 -19.83
CA GLY A 218 0.20 -4.95 -20.16
C GLY A 218 -0.82 -4.92 -19.03
N LYS A 219 -1.80 -5.81 -19.08
CA LYS A 219 -2.78 -5.95 -17.99
C LYS A 219 -2.45 -7.21 -17.25
N LEU A 220 -2.17 -7.11 -15.95
CA LEU A 220 -1.95 -8.29 -15.15
C LEU A 220 -3.24 -9.13 -15.20
N GLY A 221 -3.19 -10.24 -15.91
CA GLY A 221 -4.33 -11.13 -15.99
C GLY A 221 -4.60 -11.76 -14.62
N PRO A 222 -5.76 -12.42 -14.42
CA PRO A 222 -5.87 -13.48 -13.43
C PRO A 222 -5.00 -14.67 -13.87
N GLY A 223 -3.70 -14.46 -13.96
CA GLY A 223 -2.72 -15.51 -14.13
C GLY A 223 -2.63 -16.29 -12.83
N PRO A 224 -2.23 -17.57 -12.87
CA PRO A 224 -2.12 -18.35 -11.65
C PRO A 224 -1.23 -17.58 -10.67
N THR A 225 -1.80 -17.28 -9.49
CA THR A 225 -1.03 -16.91 -8.31
C THR A 225 0.18 -17.84 -8.24
N ALA A 226 1.35 -17.30 -7.90
CA ALA A 226 2.58 -18.05 -7.69
C ALA A 226 2.32 -19.53 -7.37
N MET A 227 2.72 -20.42 -8.29
CA MET A 227 2.49 -21.88 -8.27
C MET A 227 1.10 -22.36 -8.72
N SER A 228 0.84 -22.36 -10.03
CA SER A 228 0.10 -23.49 -10.61
C SER A 228 1.10 -24.48 -11.20
N SER A 229 1.33 -25.52 -10.40
CA SER A 229 1.89 -26.83 -10.75
C SER A 229 3.37 -26.89 -11.16
N PRO A 230 4.19 -27.73 -10.50
CA PRO A 230 5.39 -28.24 -11.17
C PRO A 230 4.95 -28.96 -12.46
N PRO A 231 5.81 -29.06 -13.49
CA PRO A 231 5.49 -29.84 -14.68
C PRO A 231 5.06 -31.25 -14.24
N PRO A 232 4.12 -31.91 -14.94
CA PRO A 232 3.82 -33.29 -14.66
C PRO A 232 5.13 -34.09 -14.68
N MET A 233 5.51 -34.66 -13.54
CA MET A 233 6.45 -35.77 -13.44
C MET A 233 5.82 -36.97 -14.15
N GLY A 234 5.77 -36.87 -15.49
CA GLY A 234 5.06 -37.76 -16.41
C GLY A 234 5.94 -38.19 -17.58
N SER A 235 7.26 -38.08 -17.44
CA SER A 235 8.21 -38.84 -18.23
C SER A 235 9.18 -39.50 -17.27
N THR A 236 8.99 -40.81 -17.12
CA THR A 236 9.89 -41.74 -16.45
C THR A 236 11.35 -41.42 -16.77
N PRO A 237 12.25 -41.27 -15.78
CA PRO A 237 13.68 -41.26 -16.09
C PRO A 237 14.06 -42.64 -16.66
N PRO A 238 14.92 -42.72 -17.70
CA PRO A 238 15.43 -44.00 -18.15
C PRO A 238 16.22 -44.64 -17.00
N ARG A 239 15.80 -45.83 -16.59
CA ARG A 239 16.55 -46.63 -15.63
C ARG A 239 17.94 -46.94 -16.20
N PRO A 240 19.03 -46.79 -15.43
CA PRO A 240 20.31 -47.35 -15.83
C PRO A 240 20.22 -48.88 -15.84
N PRO A 241 20.83 -49.58 -16.82
CA PRO A 241 20.69 -51.01 -16.97
C PRO A 241 21.77 -51.72 -16.16
N PHE A 242 21.48 -52.21 -14.97
CA PHE A 242 22.26 -53.32 -14.41
C PHE A 242 21.37 -54.29 -13.63
N ALA A 243 21.41 -55.53 -14.11
CA ALA A 243 20.76 -56.71 -13.57
C ALA A 243 21.60 -57.31 -12.42
N GLY A 244 20.92 -57.92 -11.44
CA GLY A 244 21.55 -58.88 -10.52
C GLY A 244 20.68 -59.17 -9.29
N PRO A 245 20.48 -60.45 -8.87
CA PRO A 245 19.24 -60.90 -8.24
C PRO A 245 19.32 -61.09 -6.71
N ASN A 246 18.16 -61.42 -6.11
CA ASN A 246 17.84 -61.73 -4.69
C ASN A 246 17.11 -60.54 -4.02
N GLY A 247 15.85 -60.58 -3.56
CA GLY A 247 14.88 -61.65 -3.30
C GLY A 247 14.00 -61.18 -2.11
N PHE A 248 12.70 -61.43 -2.20
CA PHE A 248 11.64 -61.35 -1.14
C PHE A 248 10.71 -60.11 -1.08
N PRO A 249 9.43 -60.30 -0.68
CA PRO A 249 8.27 -59.73 -1.38
C PRO A 249 7.46 -58.70 -0.57
N ALA A 250 6.59 -57.97 -1.26
CA ALA A 250 5.62 -57.02 -0.73
C ALA A 250 4.41 -57.69 -0.04
N PRO A 251 3.75 -57.02 0.94
CA PRO A 251 2.40 -57.36 1.37
C PRO A 251 1.32 -56.57 0.58
N PRO A 252 0.10 -57.13 0.39
CA PRO A 252 -0.98 -56.57 -0.42
C PRO A 252 -1.92 -55.61 0.35
N PRO A 253 -2.81 -54.87 -0.36
CA PRO A 253 -3.76 -53.95 0.24
C PRO A 253 -5.04 -54.66 0.72
N SER A 254 -5.80 -54.03 1.61
CA SER A 254 -7.14 -54.50 1.98
C SER A 254 -8.16 -53.36 1.81
N ASP A 255 -9.02 -53.55 0.82
CA ASP A 255 -10.32 -52.89 0.65
C ASP A 255 -11.34 -53.48 1.62
N ILE A 256 -12.13 -52.66 2.31
CA ILE A 256 -13.54 -52.97 2.64
C ILE A 256 -14.37 -51.69 2.53
N ALA A 257 -15.54 -51.84 1.90
CA ALA A 257 -16.45 -50.83 1.42
C ALA A 257 -17.56 -50.40 2.40
N ALA A 258 -18.05 -49.16 2.18
CA ALA A 258 -19.43 -48.65 2.13
C ALA A 258 -20.51 -49.01 3.18
N GLY A 259 -21.19 -47.96 3.69
CA GLY A 259 -22.59 -48.06 4.15
C GLY A 259 -23.15 -46.88 4.98
N GLY A 260 -23.90 -45.96 4.34
CA GLY A 260 -25.20 -45.42 4.81
C GLY A 260 -25.34 -44.33 5.90
N SER A 261 -25.65 -43.10 5.42
CA SER A 261 -26.39 -41.89 5.90
C SER A 261 -27.33 -41.90 7.17
N PRO A 262 -28.01 -40.77 7.57
CA PRO A 262 -27.51 -39.62 8.37
C PRO A 262 -28.43 -39.14 9.55
N SER A 263 -27.93 -38.17 10.36
CA SER A 263 -28.63 -37.19 11.25
C SER A 263 -29.22 -37.65 12.61
N PRO A 264 -29.42 -36.76 13.63
CA PRO A 264 -29.79 -35.33 13.53
C PRO A 264 -29.09 -34.31 14.46
N ALA A 265 -29.32 -33.03 14.13
CA ALA A 265 -28.97 -31.81 14.87
C ALA A 265 -29.82 -31.59 16.14
N VAL A 266 -29.25 -30.86 17.10
CA VAL A 266 -29.92 -30.40 18.35
C VAL A 266 -29.63 -28.90 18.55
N PRO A 267 -30.59 -28.08 19.05
CA PRO A 267 -30.72 -26.66 18.73
C PRO A 267 -30.03 -25.69 19.69
N LYS A 268 -29.87 -24.44 19.22
CA LYS A 268 -29.47 -23.24 19.97
C LYS A 268 -30.49 -22.88 21.06
N ALA A 269 -30.00 -22.53 22.25
CA ALA A 269 -30.72 -21.77 23.28
C ALA A 269 -29.81 -20.69 23.87
N ASP A 270 -30.42 -19.56 24.20
CA ASP A 270 -29.85 -18.26 24.57
C ASP A 270 -29.13 -18.20 25.93
N MET A 271 -28.10 -17.32 26.03
CA MET A 271 -27.63 -16.68 27.28
C MET A 271 -26.92 -15.33 26.96
N PRO A 272 -26.79 -14.41 27.95
CA PRO A 272 -26.95 -12.94 27.82
C PRO A 272 -25.63 -12.15 27.56
N PRO A 273 -25.67 -10.81 27.35
CA PRO A 273 -24.52 -10.07 26.82
C PRO A 273 -23.59 -9.57 27.93
N ALA A 274 -22.31 -9.89 27.85
CA ALA A 274 -21.23 -9.13 28.49
C ALA A 274 -19.88 -9.51 27.90
N GLY A 275 -19.14 -8.50 27.41
CA GLY A 275 -17.74 -8.62 27.01
C GLY A 275 -17.46 -7.92 25.69
N SER A 276 -16.84 -6.75 25.75
CA SER A 276 -16.17 -6.11 24.62
C SER A 276 -15.32 -7.13 23.86
N PRO A 277 -15.29 -7.15 22.53
CA PRO A 277 -14.39 -8.04 21.82
C PRO A 277 -12.96 -7.51 22.01
N ALA A 278 -12.24 -8.14 22.94
CA ALA A 278 -10.78 -8.15 22.91
C ALA A 278 -10.33 -8.67 21.54
N GLY A 279 -9.31 -8.02 20.98
CA GLY A 279 -8.89 -8.14 19.58
C GLY A 279 -8.84 -9.57 19.03
N ASP A 280 -9.38 -9.70 17.81
CA ASP A 280 -9.33 -10.90 16.99
C ASP A 280 -7.87 -11.25 16.62
N ASP A 281 -7.61 -12.55 16.45
CA ASP A 281 -6.33 -13.30 16.38
C ASP A 281 -5.42 -12.95 15.17
N SER A 282 -5.57 -11.75 14.61
CA SER A 282 -4.81 -11.24 13.45
C SER A 282 -3.65 -10.31 13.84
N SER A 283 -3.56 -9.93 15.11
CA SER A 283 -2.64 -8.88 15.60
C SER A 283 -1.20 -9.32 15.84
N ARG A 284 -0.82 -10.55 15.42
CA ARG A 284 0.47 -11.20 15.73
C ARG A 284 0.89 -11.06 17.19
N GLY A 285 -0.07 -11.17 18.12
CA GLY A 285 0.18 -11.11 19.56
C GLY A 285 0.15 -9.71 20.17
N LEU A 286 -0.07 -8.64 19.40
CA LEU A 286 -0.33 -7.31 19.96
C LEU A 286 -1.68 -7.31 20.70
N LYS A 287 -1.72 -6.66 21.86
CA LYS A 287 -2.97 -6.41 22.59
C LYS A 287 -3.20 -4.91 22.68
N TYR A 288 -4.42 -4.48 22.43
CA TYR A 288 -4.79 -3.07 22.43
C TYR A 288 -6.31 -2.93 22.57
N ASP A 289 -6.75 -1.77 23.03
CA ASP A 289 -8.15 -1.38 23.05
C ASP A 289 -8.44 -0.50 21.84
N VAL A 290 -9.32 -0.97 20.96
CA VAL A 290 -9.72 -0.23 19.76
C VAL A 290 -10.84 0.74 20.13
N PRO A 291 -10.71 2.05 19.84
CA PRO A 291 -11.82 3.00 20.00
C PRO A 291 -13.06 2.53 19.22
N PRO A 292 -14.28 2.64 19.79
CA PRO A 292 -15.50 2.07 19.19
C PRO A 292 -15.89 2.68 17.83
N GLU A 293 -15.41 3.89 17.55
CA GLU A 293 -15.62 4.63 16.30
C GLU A 293 -14.75 4.12 15.15
N TRP A 294 -13.67 3.39 15.46
CA TRP A 294 -12.72 2.92 14.46
C TRP A 294 -13.26 1.69 13.75
N ARG A 295 -13.09 1.68 12.43
CA ARG A 295 -13.49 0.56 11.58
C ARG A 295 -12.27 -0.29 11.27
N ALA A 296 -12.46 -1.57 11.02
CA ALA A 296 -11.39 -2.44 10.57
C ALA A 296 -10.84 -1.93 9.22
N GLY A 297 -9.52 -1.74 9.16
CA GLY A 297 -8.81 -1.35 7.94
C GLY A 297 -8.40 -2.56 7.10
N LYS A 298 -7.78 -2.30 5.95
CA LYS A 298 -7.31 -3.36 5.05
C LYS A 298 -6.07 -4.03 5.65
N MET A 299 -6.16 -5.31 5.96
CA MET A 299 -5.01 -6.10 6.40
C MET A 299 -4.10 -6.47 5.22
N SER A 300 -2.81 -6.59 5.49
CA SER A 300 -1.80 -7.09 4.55
C SER A 300 -0.82 -8.01 5.28
N MET A 301 0.06 -8.67 4.55
CA MET A 301 1.04 -9.57 5.15
C MET A 301 2.13 -8.85 5.95
N MET A 302 2.19 -7.52 5.96
CA MET A 302 3.08 -6.75 6.85
C MET A 302 2.34 -6.04 7.97
N ARG A 303 1.08 -5.67 7.74
CA ARG A 303 0.22 -5.02 8.74
C ARG A 303 -0.10 -6.01 9.85
N MET A 304 0.40 -5.71 11.04
CA MET A 304 0.00 -6.37 12.28
C MET A 304 -1.39 -5.89 12.71
N ALA A 305 -1.73 -4.63 12.43
CA ALA A 305 -3.10 -4.14 12.57
C ALA A 305 -3.36 -3.04 11.54
N ALA A 306 -4.64 -2.83 11.19
CA ALA A 306 -5.09 -1.77 10.31
C ALA A 306 -6.48 -1.29 10.73
N PHE A 307 -6.68 0.03 10.73
CA PHE A 307 -7.92 0.70 11.10
C PHE A 307 -8.22 1.85 10.16
N GLU A 308 -9.50 2.13 9.96
CA GLU A 308 -10.02 3.34 9.32
C GLU A 308 -10.62 4.24 10.42
N LEU A 309 -10.19 5.49 10.43
CA LEU A 309 -10.49 6.49 11.44
C LEU A 309 -11.33 7.62 10.85
N GLY A 310 -12.09 8.30 11.70
CA GLY A 310 -12.95 9.40 11.30
C GLY A 310 -14.14 8.98 10.43
N PRO A 311 -14.86 9.94 9.83
CA PRO A 311 -16.01 9.67 8.99
C PRO A 311 -15.59 9.12 7.61
N ALA A 312 -16.50 8.40 6.94
CA ALA A 312 -16.17 7.60 5.76
C ALA A 312 -15.84 8.44 4.49
N ASP A 313 -16.27 9.70 4.46
CA ASP A 313 -16.04 10.64 3.36
C ASP A 313 -14.69 11.37 3.45
N ARG A 314 -14.02 11.29 4.60
CA ARG A 314 -12.68 11.86 4.86
C ARG A 314 -11.88 10.96 5.80
N SER A 315 -11.86 9.66 5.51
CA SER A 315 -11.23 8.68 6.39
C SER A 315 -9.71 8.83 6.43
N ALA A 316 -9.13 8.51 7.58
CA ALA A 316 -7.69 8.32 7.73
C ALA A 316 -7.39 6.84 8.00
N GLU A 317 -6.25 6.34 7.55
CA GLU A 317 -5.83 4.97 7.77
C GLU A 317 -4.77 4.92 8.87
N LEU A 318 -4.96 4.10 9.90
CA LEU A 318 -3.92 3.74 10.88
C LEU A 318 -3.45 2.33 10.62
N THR A 319 -2.13 2.15 10.56
CA THR A 319 -1.49 0.84 10.41
C THR A 319 -0.47 0.63 11.50
N ILE A 320 -0.30 -0.65 11.87
CA ILE A 320 0.81 -1.10 12.71
C ILE A 320 1.66 -2.05 11.87
N ILE A 321 2.92 -1.69 11.66
CA ILE A 321 3.89 -2.51 10.95
C ILE A 321 5.18 -2.61 11.76
N GLN A 322 5.92 -3.69 11.53
CA GLN A 322 7.29 -3.83 12.03
C GLN A 322 8.24 -3.58 10.87
N ALA A 323 9.14 -2.60 11.01
CA ALA A 323 10.14 -2.27 9.98
C ALA A 323 11.46 -1.81 10.64
N GLY A 324 12.52 -1.67 9.85
CA GLY A 324 13.82 -1.16 10.30
C GLY A 324 14.16 0.20 9.71
N GLY A 325 15.37 0.69 9.99
CA GLY A 325 15.90 1.95 9.46
C GLY A 325 16.20 2.97 10.55
N ASP A 326 16.90 4.05 10.20
CA ASP A 326 17.24 5.11 11.15
C ASP A 326 16.04 6.05 11.39
N LEU A 327 15.94 6.58 12.61
CA LEU A 327 14.80 7.40 13.03
C LEU A 327 14.63 8.64 12.14
N ARG A 328 15.72 9.38 11.89
CA ARG A 328 15.68 10.63 11.13
C ARG A 328 15.30 10.38 9.67
N GLY A 329 15.87 9.35 9.04
CA GLY A 329 15.55 8.93 7.68
C GLY A 329 14.11 8.46 7.53
N ASN A 330 13.50 7.87 8.57
CA ASN A 330 12.07 7.59 8.56
C ASN A 330 11.21 8.86 8.56
N VAL A 331 11.54 9.84 9.41
CA VAL A 331 10.84 11.13 9.49
C VAL A 331 11.00 11.92 8.19
N ASP A 332 12.21 11.99 7.64
CA ASP A 332 12.52 12.60 6.33
C ASP A 332 11.60 12.04 5.23
N ARG A 333 11.50 10.71 5.12
CA ARG A 333 10.63 10.05 4.14
C ARG A 333 9.14 10.38 4.32
N TRP A 334 8.66 10.46 5.55
CA TRP A 334 7.25 10.79 5.82
C TRP A 334 6.92 12.25 5.51
N ILE A 335 7.82 13.19 5.80
CA ILE A 335 7.64 14.58 5.40
C ILE A 335 7.67 14.66 3.87
N GLY A 336 8.58 13.96 3.22
CA GLY A 336 8.61 13.90 1.75
C GLY A 336 7.34 13.32 1.13
N GLN A 337 6.70 12.35 1.80
CA GLN A 337 5.39 11.81 1.40
C GLN A 337 4.30 12.89 1.42
N LEU A 338 4.31 13.78 2.42
CA LEU A 338 3.35 14.88 2.54
C LEU A 338 3.60 16.00 1.53
N LEU A 339 4.87 16.29 1.22
CA LEU A 339 5.25 17.35 0.29
C LEU A 339 5.21 16.91 -1.19
N GLY A 340 5.29 15.60 -1.46
CA GLY A 340 5.47 15.07 -2.81
C GLY A 340 6.87 15.32 -3.40
N SER A 341 7.82 15.75 -2.57
CA SER A 341 9.21 16.07 -2.92
C SER A 341 10.12 15.85 -1.71
N ALA A 342 11.43 15.88 -1.90
CA ALA A 342 12.36 15.80 -0.77
C ALA A 342 12.20 17.03 0.14
N PRO A 343 12.07 16.85 1.47
CA PRO A 343 11.98 17.96 2.40
C PRO A 343 13.32 18.69 2.53
N GLU A 344 13.27 19.95 2.99
CA GLU A 344 14.48 20.65 3.41
C GLU A 344 14.98 20.06 4.73
N ALA A 345 16.30 19.99 4.92
CA ALA A 345 16.90 19.39 6.11
C ALA A 345 16.42 20.05 7.41
N GLU A 346 16.20 21.37 7.38
CA GLU A 346 15.68 22.16 8.49
C GLU A 346 14.27 21.71 8.90
N THR A 347 13.38 21.42 7.93
CA THR A 347 12.04 20.90 8.22
C THR A 347 12.08 19.55 8.94
N VAL A 348 13.05 18.70 8.58
CA VAL A 348 13.25 17.41 9.26
C VAL A 348 13.82 17.63 10.67
N ASP A 349 14.75 18.57 10.86
CA ASP A 349 15.26 18.94 12.17
C ASP A 349 14.16 19.48 13.10
N GLU A 350 13.31 20.38 12.61
CA GLU A 350 12.17 20.91 13.37
C GLU A 350 11.18 19.80 13.78
N ALA A 351 10.88 18.86 12.87
CA ALA A 351 10.02 17.73 13.18
C ALA A 351 10.63 16.79 14.24
N MET A 352 11.95 16.61 14.21
CA MET A 352 12.70 15.82 15.19
C MET A 352 12.70 16.48 16.57
N GLU A 353 12.82 17.81 16.63
CA GLU A 353 12.73 18.58 17.87
C GLU A 353 11.30 18.64 18.43
N ALA A 354 10.29 18.68 17.56
CA ALA A 354 8.88 18.68 17.94
C ALA A 354 8.36 17.29 18.37
N ALA A 355 9.18 16.25 18.28
CA ALA A 355 8.82 14.89 18.66
C ALA A 355 8.38 14.81 20.12
N VAL A 356 7.26 14.16 20.37
CA VAL A 356 6.75 13.91 21.72
C VAL A 356 7.23 12.56 22.20
N GLY A 357 7.99 12.54 23.29
CA GLY A 357 8.31 11.31 24.01
C GLY A 357 7.09 10.76 24.74
N LEU A 358 6.87 9.45 24.63
CA LEU A 358 5.82 8.73 25.35
C LEU A 358 6.27 7.30 25.66
N THR A 359 5.55 6.63 26.54
CA THR A 359 5.79 5.20 26.84
C THR A 359 4.69 4.37 26.20
N VAL A 360 5.05 3.36 25.41
CA VAL A 360 4.13 2.40 24.82
C VAL A 360 4.48 1.01 25.35
N GLY A 361 3.57 0.44 26.15
CA GLY A 361 3.88 -0.75 26.95
C GLY A 361 4.96 -0.42 27.99
N ASP A 362 6.12 -1.04 27.85
CA ASP A 362 7.31 -0.89 28.69
C ASP A 362 8.48 -0.20 27.97
N ARG A 363 8.23 0.33 26.76
CA ARG A 363 9.25 0.89 25.87
C ARG A 363 9.08 2.39 25.69
N ASP A 364 10.19 3.11 25.71
CA ASP A 364 10.23 4.53 25.34
C ASP A 364 10.02 4.66 23.83
N ALA A 365 9.09 5.53 23.44
CA ALA A 365 8.68 5.75 22.06
C ALA A 365 8.73 7.24 21.73
N GLN A 366 8.76 7.54 20.43
CA GLN A 366 8.67 8.90 19.92
C GLN A 366 7.49 9.03 18.97
N ARG A 367 6.65 10.03 19.21
CA ARG A 367 5.48 10.36 18.39
C ARG A 367 5.69 11.68 17.65
N PHE A 368 5.35 11.66 16.38
CA PHE A 368 5.48 12.75 15.44
C PHE A 368 4.10 13.09 14.89
N TYR A 369 3.78 14.38 14.85
CA TYR A 369 2.61 14.88 14.14
C TYR A 369 3.11 15.78 13.01
N LEU A 370 3.02 15.27 11.79
CA LEU A 370 3.55 15.88 10.58
C LEU A 370 2.38 16.36 9.72
N HIS A 371 2.51 17.53 9.11
CA HIS A 371 1.50 18.08 8.22
C HIS A 371 2.16 18.74 7.01
N GLY A 372 1.41 18.89 5.92
CA GLY A 372 1.83 19.68 4.76
C GLY A 372 2.00 21.17 5.08
N SER A 373 2.43 21.94 4.08
CA SER A 373 2.84 23.34 4.22
C SER A 373 1.72 24.28 4.71
N ASP A 374 0.45 23.95 4.45
CA ASP A 374 -0.70 24.68 4.98
C ASP A 374 -1.62 23.71 5.76
N PRO A 375 -1.61 23.73 7.10
CA PRO A 375 -2.44 22.84 7.92
C PRO A 375 -3.92 23.27 7.97
N GLU A 376 -4.28 24.44 7.44
CA GLU A 376 -5.65 24.95 7.34
C GLU A 376 -6.31 24.64 5.98
N ASP A 377 -5.54 24.15 5.00
CA ASP A 377 -6.09 23.67 3.73
C ASP A 377 -7.03 22.47 3.98
N ALA A 378 -8.23 22.53 3.40
CA ALA A 378 -9.25 21.50 3.51
C ALA A 378 -8.79 20.16 2.90
N ASP A 379 -7.89 20.21 1.91
CA ASP A 379 -7.31 19.03 1.26
C ASP A 379 -5.97 18.61 1.89
N ALA A 380 -5.50 19.34 2.92
CA ALA A 380 -4.23 19.05 3.59
C ALA A 380 -4.19 17.61 4.10
N GLN A 381 -3.05 16.95 3.89
CA GLN A 381 -2.74 15.65 4.46
C GLN A 381 -1.85 15.81 5.69
N ALA A 382 -1.98 14.87 6.62
CA ALA A 382 -1.11 14.75 7.78
C ALA A 382 -0.70 13.30 8.03
N ILE A 383 0.35 13.15 8.84
CA ILE A 383 0.82 11.87 9.35
C ILE A 383 0.96 12.00 10.87
N ASP A 384 0.30 11.11 11.61
CA ASP A 384 0.54 10.91 13.04
C ASP A 384 1.24 9.57 13.21
N ALA A 385 2.53 9.59 13.50
CA ALA A 385 3.37 8.40 13.53
C ALA A 385 4.05 8.24 14.89
N THR A 386 3.97 7.04 15.45
CA THR A 386 4.71 6.66 16.65
C THR A 386 5.68 5.54 16.34
N ILE A 387 6.94 5.73 16.72
CA ILE A 387 8.02 4.76 16.59
C ILE A 387 8.30 4.19 17.97
N VAL A 388 8.11 2.88 18.12
CA VAL A 388 8.46 2.14 19.32
C VAL A 388 9.65 1.23 18.99
N PRO A 389 10.85 1.50 19.52
CA PRO A 389 12.02 0.65 19.30
C PRO A 389 11.76 -0.80 19.73
N LEU A 390 12.21 -1.75 18.91
CA LEU A 390 12.22 -3.18 19.20
C LEU A 390 13.67 -3.68 19.22
N GLU A 391 13.84 -4.98 19.47
CA GLU A 391 15.16 -5.61 19.39
C GLU A 391 15.70 -5.67 17.95
N ASN A 392 17.01 -5.89 17.83
CA ASN A 392 17.71 -6.11 16.55
C ASN A 392 17.61 -4.96 15.53
N GLY A 393 17.43 -3.72 16.01
CA GLY A 393 17.34 -2.54 15.13
C GLY A 393 16.01 -2.42 14.38
N MET A 394 15.00 -3.21 14.77
CA MET A 394 13.64 -3.07 14.28
C MET A 394 12.86 -2.07 15.14
N SER A 395 11.74 -1.58 14.62
CA SER A 395 10.79 -0.74 15.34
C SER A 395 9.36 -1.09 14.96
N LEU A 396 8.45 -0.93 15.90
CA LEU A 396 7.02 -0.94 15.66
C LEU A 396 6.60 0.47 15.24
N PHE A 397 6.09 0.58 14.03
CA PHE A 397 5.54 1.83 13.49
C PHE A 397 4.03 1.79 13.61
N VAL A 398 3.48 2.66 14.46
CA VAL A 398 2.05 2.95 14.53
C VAL A 398 1.82 4.23 13.75
N LYS A 399 1.37 4.13 12.50
CA LYS A 399 1.27 5.27 11.58
C LYS A 399 -0.15 5.49 11.13
N ALA A 400 -0.70 6.66 11.43
CA ALA A 400 -1.94 7.17 10.87
C ALA A 400 -1.66 8.17 9.74
N THR A 401 -2.37 8.07 8.63
CA THR A 401 -2.22 8.94 7.45
C THR A 401 -3.58 9.26 6.85
N GLY A 402 -3.82 10.52 6.50
CA GLY A 402 -5.06 10.96 5.87
C GLY A 402 -5.27 12.46 5.99
N PRO A 403 -6.53 12.93 5.79
CA PRO A 403 -6.86 14.34 5.91
C PRO A 403 -6.44 14.92 7.26
N ALA A 404 -5.80 16.08 7.23
CA ALA A 404 -5.27 16.76 8.41
C ALA A 404 -6.38 17.10 9.42
N GLU A 405 -7.58 17.41 8.93
CA GLU A 405 -8.76 17.61 9.79
C GLU A 405 -9.08 16.36 10.60
N THR A 406 -9.22 15.22 9.92
CA THR A 406 -9.53 13.93 10.55
C THR A 406 -8.45 13.52 11.56
N LEU A 407 -7.17 13.65 11.22
CA LEU A 407 -6.09 13.29 12.15
C LEU A 407 -6.00 14.22 13.35
N ARG A 408 -6.35 15.50 13.20
CA ARG A 408 -6.44 16.44 14.33
C ARG A 408 -7.56 16.06 15.30
N GLU A 409 -8.72 15.67 14.78
CA GLU A 409 -9.87 15.20 15.57
C GLU A 409 -9.59 13.86 16.27
N GLU A 410 -8.81 12.98 15.63
CA GLU A 410 -8.49 11.65 16.14
C GLU A 410 -7.26 11.60 17.05
N ARG A 411 -6.50 12.70 17.17
CA ARG A 411 -5.20 12.75 17.86
C ARG A 411 -5.24 12.23 19.30
N GLU A 412 -6.28 12.61 20.05
CA GLU A 412 -6.48 12.14 21.42
C GLU A 412 -6.80 10.64 21.49
N ARG A 413 -7.65 10.16 20.56
CA ARG A 413 -8.03 8.74 20.47
C ARG A 413 -6.84 7.86 20.07
N ILE A 414 -6.00 8.33 19.14
CA ILE A 414 -4.73 7.68 18.81
C ILE A 414 -3.82 7.62 20.05
N GLY A 415 -3.77 8.69 20.86
CA GLY A 415 -3.03 8.68 22.12
C GLY A 415 -3.54 7.63 23.12
N GLN A 416 -4.86 7.50 23.26
CA GLN A 416 -5.46 6.47 24.11
C GLN A 416 -5.17 5.05 23.60
N PHE A 417 -5.25 4.84 22.29
CA PHE A 417 -4.87 3.59 21.65
C PHE A 417 -3.43 3.21 21.97
N LEU A 418 -2.48 4.13 21.79
CA LEU A 418 -1.05 3.93 22.11
C LEU A 418 -0.83 3.57 23.59
N ASN A 419 -1.55 4.20 24.51
CA ASN A 419 -1.48 3.87 25.94
C ASN A 419 -2.01 2.47 26.27
N SER A 420 -2.97 1.97 25.50
CA SER A 420 -3.51 0.61 25.65
C SER A 420 -2.63 -0.45 24.99
N LEU A 421 -1.79 -0.07 24.04
CA LEU A 421 -0.98 -0.99 23.25
C LEU A 421 0.01 -1.74 24.14
N ARG A 422 0.01 -3.07 24.01
CA ARG A 422 0.94 -4.00 24.65
C ARG A 422 1.60 -4.81 23.56
N ILE A 423 2.92 -4.74 23.56
CA ILE A 423 3.78 -5.42 22.61
C ILE A 423 4.27 -6.70 23.32
N PRO A 424 4.09 -7.89 22.73
CA PRO A 424 4.63 -9.11 23.31
C PRO A 424 6.15 -9.01 23.42
N GLU A 425 6.73 -9.71 24.41
CA GLU A 425 8.17 -9.79 24.60
C GLU A 425 8.89 -10.38 23.37
#